data_AF-A0A935HH33-F1
#
_entry.id   AF-A0A935HH33-F1
#
_cell.length_a   1.000
_cell.length_b   1.000
_cell.length_c   1.000
_cell.angle_alpha   90.00
_cell.angle_beta   90.00
_cell.angle_gamma   90.00
#
_symmetry.space_group_name_H-M   'P 1'
#
loop_
_entity.id
_entity.type
_entity.pdbx_description
1 polymer ?
#
loop_
_entity_poly.entity_id
_entity_poly.type
_entity_poly.pdbx_seq_one_letter_code
_entity_poly.pdbx_strand_id
1 'polypeptide(L)'
;MKKISALLMAGAIFIFMTGCGAADSNDPNTVLKAFFELMAKKDIDGASKLATKDSKTTLDMVKKGMDLAETMKDANKDNDPVKEFQDVEIGKARIEGDKAYVSVTNKARNQEAAEFTLVKEDGHWKVDFSMSALMKMGKNQINKVEGKDMNNLHPEDSELLNADELKHSMEVADSVLKNIDPKKLEEIQKGLERLKTE
;
A
#
# COMPACT_ATOMS: atom_id res chain seq x y z
N MET A 1 11.51 70.56 28.46
CA MET A 1 12.17 69.27 28.79
C MET A 1 11.18 68.16 28.50
N LYS A 2 11.31 67.50 27.34
CA LYS A 2 10.33 66.53 26.82
C LYS A 2 10.74 65.11 27.25
N LYS A 3 9.77 64.39 27.83
CA LYS A 3 9.87 63.00 28.26
C LYS A 3 9.84 62.09 27.04
N ILE A 4 10.74 61.12 26.95
CA ILE A 4 10.67 60.04 25.95
C ILE A 4 10.91 58.73 26.68
N SER A 5 9.82 58.07 27.08
CA SER A 5 9.81 56.64 27.37
C SER A 5 10.00 55.89 26.06
N ALA A 6 11.04 55.07 25.97
CA ALA A 6 11.22 54.10 24.90
C ALA A 6 11.10 52.69 25.51
N LEU A 7 9.85 52.23 25.59
CA LEU A 7 9.48 50.83 25.67
C LEU A 7 9.66 50.26 24.25
N LEU A 8 10.60 49.35 24.03
CA LEU A 8 10.73 48.64 22.74
C LEU A 8 11.13 47.17 22.99
N MET A 9 10.06 46.37 23.07
CA MET A 9 9.93 44.98 22.62
C MET A 9 11.22 44.22 22.27
N ALA A 10 11.55 43.25 23.12
CA ALA A 10 12.37 42.11 22.75
C ALA A 10 11.65 41.30 21.65
N GLY A 11 11.97 41.58 20.40
CA GLY A 11 11.59 40.74 19.27
C GLY A 11 12.41 39.45 19.30
N ALA A 12 11.78 38.36 19.74
CA ALA A 12 12.31 37.02 19.55
C ALA A 12 12.36 36.73 18.04
N ILE A 13 13.55 36.81 17.46
CA ILE A 13 13.83 36.36 16.09
C ILE A 13 13.70 34.83 16.11
N PHE A 14 12.54 34.32 15.68
CA PHE A 14 12.38 32.93 15.29
C PHE A 14 13.18 32.72 14.00
N ILE A 15 14.39 32.18 14.15
CA ILE A 15 15.18 31.67 13.04
C ILE A 15 14.44 30.44 12.53
N PHE A 16 13.66 30.60 11.46
CA PHE A 16 13.26 29.48 10.62
C PHE A 16 14.54 28.93 9.99
N MET A 17 15.08 27.85 10.57
CA MET A 17 16.07 27.03 9.88
C MET A 17 15.38 26.37 8.68
N THR A 18 15.51 27.00 7.52
CA THR A 18 15.40 26.33 6.22
C THR A 18 16.62 25.43 6.06
N GLY A 19 16.53 24.23 6.63
CA GLY A 19 17.51 23.17 6.44
C GLY A 19 17.43 22.61 5.03
N CYS A 20 18.36 23.05 4.17
CA CYS A 20 18.63 22.47 2.87
C CYS A 20 19.71 21.37 3.03
N GLY A 21 19.45 20.15 2.56
CA GLY A 21 20.51 19.31 1.97
C GLY A 21 21.16 18.18 2.79
N ALA A 22 20.54 17.68 3.86
CA ALA A 22 20.84 16.32 4.34
C ALA A 22 19.60 15.46 4.07
N ALA A 23 19.76 14.35 3.35
CA ALA A 23 18.70 13.36 3.24
C ALA A 23 18.43 12.84 4.66
N ASP A 24 17.39 13.37 5.29
CA ASP A 24 16.97 12.92 6.61
C ASP A 24 16.55 11.46 6.45
N SER A 25 17.17 10.55 7.21
CA SER A 25 16.80 9.13 7.17
C SER A 25 15.33 8.91 7.54
N ASN A 26 14.69 9.93 8.11
CA ASN A 26 13.27 9.99 8.44
C ASN A 26 12.50 10.92 7.48
N ASP A 27 12.84 10.98 6.18
CA ASP A 27 11.98 11.57 5.15
C ASP A 27 10.99 10.51 4.60
N PRO A 28 9.73 10.89 4.27
CA PRO A 28 8.74 9.94 3.75
C PRO A 28 9.19 9.18 2.50
N ASN A 29 9.93 9.83 1.60
CA ASN A 29 10.42 9.19 0.39
C ASN A 29 11.46 8.10 0.70
N THR A 30 12.40 8.39 1.60
CA THR A 30 13.44 7.47 2.06
C THR A 30 12.84 6.28 2.79
N VAL A 31 11.87 6.52 3.68
CA VAL A 31 11.16 5.45 4.40
C VAL A 31 10.41 4.55 3.42
N LEU A 32 9.68 5.12 2.46
CA LEU A 32 8.95 4.32 1.46
C LEU A 32 9.90 3.50 0.60
N LYS A 33 11.01 4.09 0.16
CA LYS A 33 12.04 3.38 -0.62
C LYS A 33 12.61 2.19 0.17
N ALA A 34 12.98 2.42 1.43
CA ALA A 34 13.50 1.37 2.31
C ALA A 34 12.48 0.25 2.54
N PHE A 35 11.19 0.59 2.70
CA PHE A 35 10.12 -0.41 2.79
C PHE A 35 10.05 -1.27 1.52
N PHE A 36 10.09 -0.66 0.32
CA PHE A 36 10.03 -1.38 -0.95
C PHE A 36 11.26 -2.28 -1.15
N GLU A 37 12.44 -1.81 -0.79
CA GLU A 37 13.67 -2.61 -0.86
C GLU A 37 13.61 -3.85 0.04
N LEU A 38 13.03 -3.73 1.23
CA LEU A 38 12.84 -4.87 2.15
C LEU A 38 11.78 -5.84 1.62
N MET A 39 10.66 -5.33 1.11
CA MET A 39 9.64 -6.14 0.46
C MET A 39 10.22 -6.92 -0.73
N ALA A 40 10.97 -6.26 -1.62
CA ALA A 40 11.64 -6.86 -2.77
C ALA A 40 12.67 -7.94 -2.38
N LYS A 41 13.28 -7.82 -1.20
CA LYS A 41 14.20 -8.81 -0.62
C LYS A 41 13.49 -9.90 0.18
N LYS A 42 12.15 -9.90 0.21
CA LYS A 42 11.30 -10.78 1.02
C LYS A 42 11.50 -10.64 2.53
N ASP A 43 12.12 -9.54 2.99
CA ASP A 43 12.31 -9.25 4.41
C ASP A 43 11.07 -8.57 4.99
N ILE A 44 10.01 -9.36 5.20
CA ILE A 44 8.73 -8.84 5.70
C ILE A 44 8.83 -8.36 7.15
N ASP A 45 9.70 -8.99 7.96
CA ASP A 45 9.93 -8.58 9.34
C ASP A 45 10.66 -7.23 9.40
N GLY A 46 11.62 -6.99 8.49
CA GLY A 46 12.25 -5.71 8.28
C GLY A 46 11.25 -4.65 7.80
N ALA A 47 10.47 -4.98 6.77
CA ALA A 47 9.45 -4.08 6.21
C ALA A 47 8.41 -3.68 7.26
N SER A 48 7.99 -4.61 8.13
CA SER A 48 7.05 -4.33 9.22
C SER A 48 7.55 -3.30 10.22
N LYS A 49 8.86 -3.11 10.38
CA LYS A 49 9.41 -2.06 11.24
C LYS A 49 9.26 -0.66 10.64
N LEU A 50 9.08 -0.57 9.33
CA LEU A 50 8.87 0.67 8.59
C LEU A 50 7.39 0.95 8.31
N ALA A 51 6.50 0.03 8.69
CA ALA A 51 5.06 0.17 8.49
C ALA A 51 4.34 0.65 9.75
N THR A 52 3.11 1.15 9.59
CA THR A 52 2.25 1.55 10.71
C THR A 52 1.87 0.33 11.55
N LYS A 53 1.48 0.55 12.81
CA LYS A 53 1.03 -0.56 13.69
C LYS A 53 -0.14 -1.33 13.07
N ASP A 54 -1.05 -0.63 12.40
CA ASP A 54 -2.23 -1.21 11.73
C ASP A 54 -1.90 -2.04 10.48
N SER A 55 -0.69 -1.88 9.94
CA SER A 55 -0.21 -2.66 8.78
C SER A 55 0.21 -4.08 9.15
N LYS A 56 0.41 -4.38 10.44
CA LYS A 56 0.99 -5.64 10.91
C LYS A 56 0.21 -6.85 10.39
N THR A 57 -1.12 -6.85 10.53
CA THR A 57 -1.97 -7.97 10.10
C THR A 57 -1.84 -8.23 8.60
N THR A 58 -1.78 -7.17 7.78
CA THR A 58 -1.59 -7.30 6.34
C THR A 58 -0.23 -7.91 6.03
N LEU A 59 0.83 -7.43 6.67
CA LEU A 59 2.18 -7.93 6.45
C LEU A 59 2.35 -9.38 6.92
N ASP A 60 1.73 -9.77 8.03
CA ASP A 60 1.69 -11.16 8.49
C ASP A 60 1.01 -12.07 7.46
N MET A 61 -0.05 -11.60 6.79
CA MET A 61 -0.72 -12.33 5.71
C MET A 61 0.19 -12.46 4.48
N VAL A 62 0.89 -11.38 4.10
CA VAL A 62 1.87 -11.42 3.01
C VAL A 62 2.97 -12.42 3.30
N LYS A 63 3.53 -12.41 4.51
CA LYS A 63 4.56 -13.36 4.95
C LYS A 63 4.09 -14.81 4.81
N LYS A 64 2.92 -15.13 5.36
CA LYS A 64 2.33 -16.48 5.25
C LYS A 64 2.11 -16.90 3.80
N GLY A 65 1.63 -15.99 2.95
CA GLY A 65 1.43 -16.25 1.52
C GLY A 65 2.75 -16.56 0.80
N MET A 66 3.82 -15.85 1.16
CA MET A 66 5.16 -16.08 0.60
C MET A 66 5.76 -17.40 1.08
N ASP A 67 5.68 -17.70 2.37
CA ASP A 67 6.16 -18.97 2.94
C ASP A 67 5.45 -20.15 2.25
N LEU A 68 4.14 -20.06 2.06
CA LEU A 68 3.36 -21.09 1.36
C LEU A 68 3.82 -21.23 -0.11
N ALA A 69 4.01 -20.14 -0.83
CA ALA A 69 4.49 -20.15 -2.21
C ALA A 69 5.88 -20.80 -2.35
N GLU A 70 6.78 -20.60 -1.37
CA GLU A 70 8.11 -21.23 -1.37
C GLU A 70 8.06 -22.75 -1.13
N THR A 71 7.08 -23.23 -0.36
CA THR A 71 6.84 -24.68 -0.20
C THR A 71 6.23 -25.32 -1.45
N MET A 72 5.50 -24.55 -2.25
CA MET A 72 4.90 -24.98 -3.52
C MET A 72 5.85 -24.66 -4.68
N LYS A 73 6.93 -25.44 -4.83
CA LYS A 73 8.03 -25.24 -5.80
C LYS A 73 7.63 -25.09 -7.30
N ASP A 74 6.36 -25.27 -7.66
CA ASP A 74 5.83 -25.12 -9.02
C ASP A 74 4.93 -23.87 -9.21
N ALA A 75 4.79 -22.99 -8.21
CA ALA A 75 4.05 -21.75 -8.34
C ALA A 75 4.82 -20.76 -9.24
N ASN A 76 4.50 -20.78 -10.54
CA ASN A 76 4.81 -19.81 -11.61
C ASN A 76 5.80 -18.68 -11.24
N LYS A 77 7.07 -18.85 -11.63
CA LYS A 77 8.14 -17.81 -11.56
C LYS A 77 7.78 -16.48 -12.27
N ASP A 78 6.78 -16.49 -13.14
CA ASP A 78 6.32 -15.29 -13.84
C ASP A 78 5.47 -14.37 -12.95
N ASN A 79 4.77 -14.91 -11.94
CA ASN A 79 3.93 -14.16 -10.99
C ASN A 79 4.62 -13.99 -9.63
N ASP A 80 5.90 -13.66 -9.64
CA ASP A 80 6.62 -13.36 -8.40
C ASP A 80 6.16 -12.00 -7.84
N PRO A 81 5.45 -11.95 -6.69
CA PRO A 81 4.87 -10.72 -6.15
C PRO A 81 5.91 -9.67 -5.78
N VAL A 82 7.19 -10.06 -5.61
CA VAL A 82 8.26 -9.07 -5.36
C VAL A 82 8.57 -8.18 -6.56
N LYS A 83 8.21 -8.58 -7.78
CA LYS A 83 8.39 -7.74 -8.98
C LYS A 83 7.59 -6.44 -8.91
N GLU A 84 6.49 -6.41 -8.15
CA GLU A 84 5.67 -5.21 -7.93
C GLU A 84 6.43 -4.13 -7.13
N PHE A 85 7.43 -4.54 -6.32
CA PHE A 85 8.25 -3.65 -5.50
C PHE A 85 9.60 -3.33 -6.13
N GLN A 86 9.87 -3.87 -7.33
CA GLN A 86 11.09 -3.62 -8.11
C GLN A 86 10.82 -2.59 -9.21
N ASP A 87 11.87 -1.89 -9.65
CA ASP A 87 11.84 -0.93 -10.76
C ASP A 87 10.77 0.17 -10.64
N VAL A 88 10.51 0.58 -9.40
CA VAL A 88 9.57 1.65 -9.09
C VAL A 88 10.24 3.03 -9.12
N GLU A 89 9.51 4.02 -9.61
CA GLU A 89 9.86 5.43 -9.47
C GLU A 89 9.03 6.07 -8.38
N ILE A 90 9.72 6.67 -7.42
CA ILE A 90 9.09 7.34 -6.29
C ILE A 90 9.07 8.84 -6.58
N GLY A 91 7.88 9.41 -6.75
CA GLY A 91 7.64 10.84 -6.89
C GLY A 91 7.84 11.60 -5.58
N LYS A 92 7.83 12.94 -5.65
CA LYS A 92 8.00 13.77 -4.44
C LYS A 92 6.86 13.57 -3.44
N ALA A 93 7.18 13.49 -2.15
CA ALA A 93 6.17 13.44 -1.10
C ALA A 93 5.41 14.78 -0.98
N ARG A 94 4.09 14.67 -0.91
CA ARG A 94 3.20 15.74 -0.44
C ARG A 94 2.90 15.53 1.05
N ILE A 95 3.39 16.42 1.90
CA ILE A 95 3.25 16.32 3.35
C ILE A 95 2.08 17.20 3.81
N GLU A 96 1.15 16.59 4.54
CA GLU A 96 -0.04 17.22 5.12
C GLU A 96 -0.11 16.86 6.62
N GLY A 97 0.56 17.64 7.45
CA GLY A 97 0.67 17.40 8.90
C GLY A 97 1.41 16.10 9.21
N ASP A 98 0.72 15.17 9.87
CA ASP A 98 1.24 13.84 10.22
C ASP A 98 0.95 12.77 9.16
N LYS A 99 0.55 13.19 7.95
CA LYS A 99 0.40 12.32 6.79
C LYS A 99 1.28 12.78 5.65
N ALA A 100 1.77 11.84 4.86
CA ALA A 100 2.44 12.10 3.61
C ALA A 100 1.88 11.21 2.51
N TYR A 101 1.79 11.75 1.30
CA TYR A 101 1.30 11.04 0.13
C TYR A 101 2.40 11.01 -0.91
N VAL A 102 2.74 9.82 -1.38
CA VAL A 102 3.87 9.60 -2.30
C VAL A 102 3.37 8.83 -3.50
N SER A 103 3.52 9.43 -4.67
CA SER A 103 3.18 8.79 -5.93
C SER A 103 4.27 7.78 -6.32
N VAL A 104 3.89 6.57 -6.69
CA VAL A 104 4.81 5.51 -7.12
C VAL A 104 4.37 4.98 -8.48
N THR A 105 5.30 4.92 -9.43
CA THR A 105 5.05 4.42 -10.79
C THR A 105 5.93 3.22 -11.08
N ASN A 106 5.35 2.11 -11.53
CA ASN A 106 6.10 0.96 -12.02
C ASN A 106 6.31 1.09 -13.53
N LYS A 107 7.54 1.44 -13.95
CA LYS A 107 7.87 1.65 -15.36
C LYS A 107 7.74 0.39 -16.21
N ALA A 108 7.91 -0.78 -15.62
CA ALA A 108 7.86 -2.05 -16.35
C ALA A 108 6.44 -2.45 -16.75
N ARG A 109 5.40 -1.89 -16.10
CA ARG A 109 4.01 -2.33 -16.26
C ARG A 109 3.09 -1.33 -16.95
N ASN A 110 3.59 -0.16 -17.34
CA ASN A 110 2.80 0.91 -17.98
C ASN A 110 1.50 1.23 -17.20
N GLN A 111 1.56 1.16 -15.87
CA GLN A 111 0.44 1.40 -14.96
C GLN A 111 0.40 2.86 -14.51
N GLU A 112 -0.80 3.36 -14.21
CA GLU A 112 -0.96 4.66 -13.57
C GLU A 112 -0.26 4.68 -12.21
N ALA A 113 0.19 5.88 -11.82
CA ALA A 113 0.89 6.04 -10.55
C ALA A 113 -0.04 5.76 -9.35
N ALA A 114 0.39 4.86 -8.47
CA ALA A 114 -0.28 4.54 -7.23
C ALA A 114 0.14 5.53 -6.13
N GLU A 115 -0.82 6.03 -5.35
CA GLU A 115 -0.52 6.93 -4.23
C GLU A 115 -0.40 6.13 -2.93
N PHE A 116 0.80 6.08 -2.37
CA PHE A 116 1.08 5.48 -1.07
C PHE A 116 0.93 6.51 0.04
N THR A 117 0.29 6.10 1.14
CA THR A 117 0.16 6.94 2.33
C THR A 117 1.23 6.55 3.34
N LEU A 118 1.85 7.55 3.94
CA LEU A 118 2.68 7.40 5.13
C LEU A 118 2.07 8.20 6.27
N VAL A 119 2.22 7.70 7.49
CA VAL A 119 1.73 8.31 8.72
C VAL A 119 2.89 8.50 9.68
N LYS A 120 2.95 9.63 10.36
CA LYS A 120 3.94 9.87 11.40
C LYS A 120 3.46 9.25 12.72
N GLU A 121 4.15 8.21 13.16
CA GLU A 121 3.94 7.58 14.47
C GLU A 121 5.18 7.84 15.33
N ASP A 122 4.98 8.36 16.55
CA ASP A 122 6.07 8.57 17.51
C ASP A 122 7.23 9.40 16.92
N GLY A 123 6.91 10.39 16.07
CA GLY A 123 7.89 11.26 15.40
C GLY A 123 8.55 10.67 14.14
N HIS A 124 8.24 9.42 13.79
CA HIS A 124 8.84 8.71 12.67
C HIS A 124 7.81 8.42 11.58
N TRP A 125 8.18 8.61 10.32
CA TRP A 125 7.30 8.21 9.23
C TRP A 125 7.22 6.68 9.13
N LYS A 126 6.01 6.20 8.86
CA LYS A 126 5.68 4.79 8.67
C LYS A 126 4.78 4.64 7.46
N VAL A 127 5.00 3.59 6.67
CA VAL A 127 4.17 3.26 5.51
C VAL A 127 2.83 2.69 6.00
N ASP A 128 1.72 3.27 5.57
CA ASP A 128 0.40 2.69 5.81
C ASP A 128 0.11 1.62 4.74
N PHE A 129 0.41 0.38 5.10
CA PHE A 129 0.16 -0.84 4.34
C PHE A 129 -0.98 -1.65 4.98
N SER A 130 -1.88 -1.00 5.70
CA SER A 130 -3.08 -1.63 6.23
C SER A 130 -4.03 -2.06 5.10
N MET A 131 -4.87 -3.06 5.36
CA MET A 131 -5.89 -3.49 4.40
C MET A 131 -6.79 -2.32 3.96
N SER A 132 -7.13 -1.42 4.89
CA SER A 132 -7.92 -0.23 4.61
C SER A 132 -7.20 0.73 3.66
N ALA A 133 -5.90 0.95 3.82
CA ALA A 133 -5.10 1.76 2.92
C ALA A 133 -5.01 1.15 1.51
N LEU A 134 -4.79 -0.17 1.42
CA LEU A 134 -4.76 -0.89 0.14
C LEU A 134 -6.12 -0.85 -0.57
N MET A 135 -7.23 -1.05 0.15
CA MET A 135 -8.59 -0.94 -0.40
C MET A 135 -8.87 0.47 -0.91
N LYS A 136 -8.47 1.50 -0.16
CA LYS A 136 -8.61 2.90 -0.58
C LYS A 136 -7.79 3.19 -1.83
N MET A 137 -6.56 2.69 -1.90
CA MET A 137 -5.70 2.82 -3.07
C MET A 137 -6.32 2.14 -4.29
N GLY A 138 -6.84 0.91 -4.14
CA GLY A 138 -7.54 0.18 -5.19
C GLY A 138 -8.78 0.93 -5.70
N LYS A 139 -9.63 1.42 -4.78
CA LYS A 139 -10.81 2.24 -5.12
C LYS A 139 -10.40 3.52 -5.86
N ASN A 140 -9.34 4.20 -5.43
CA ASN A 140 -8.86 5.42 -6.09
C ASN A 140 -8.34 5.16 -7.51
N GLN A 141 -7.73 4.01 -7.76
CA GLN A 141 -7.32 3.62 -9.12
C GLN A 141 -8.53 3.31 -10.00
N ILE A 142 -9.51 2.57 -9.49
CA ILE A 142 -10.76 2.27 -10.23
C ILE A 142 -11.51 3.56 -10.59
N ASN A 143 -11.67 4.48 -9.64
CA ASN A 143 -12.36 5.75 -9.87
C ASN A 143 -11.66 6.64 -10.92
N LYS A 144 -10.32 6.60 -10.98
CA LYS A 144 -9.54 7.35 -11.98
C LYS A 144 -9.72 6.79 -13.39
N VAL A 145 -9.82 5.46 -13.52
CA VAL A 145 -10.03 4.79 -14.81
C VAL A 145 -11.45 5.02 -15.35
N GLU A 146 -12.46 5.12 -14.48
CA GLU A 146 -13.86 5.25 -14.90
C GLU A 146 -14.43 6.68 -14.90
N GLY A 147 -13.67 7.68 -14.45
CA GLY A 147 -14.13 9.09 -14.45
C GLY A 147 -15.36 9.38 -13.57
N LYS A 148 -15.73 8.47 -12.65
CA LYS A 148 -16.86 8.62 -11.73
C LYS A 148 -16.40 9.02 -10.32
N ASP A 149 -16.84 10.19 -9.89
CA ASP A 149 -16.58 10.75 -8.57
C ASP A 149 -17.46 10.06 -7.51
N MET A 150 -16.87 9.12 -6.77
CA MET A 150 -17.57 8.30 -5.76
C MET A 150 -17.83 9.03 -4.43
N ASN A 151 -17.61 10.34 -4.35
CA ASN A 151 -17.95 11.14 -3.15
C ASN A 151 -19.46 11.38 -2.98
N ASN A 152 -20.27 11.03 -3.99
CA ASN A 152 -21.74 11.16 -3.98
C ASN A 152 -22.46 9.80 -4.09
N LEU A 153 -21.89 8.70 -3.57
CA LEU A 153 -22.64 7.44 -3.53
C LEU A 153 -23.63 7.43 -2.36
N HIS A 154 -24.91 7.31 -2.70
CA HIS A 154 -25.96 7.03 -1.73
C HIS A 154 -25.79 5.56 -1.26
N PRO A 155 -26.17 5.20 -0.03
CA PRO A 155 -26.08 3.81 0.46
C PRO A 155 -26.84 2.79 -0.42
N GLU A 156 -27.77 3.26 -1.23
CA GLU A 156 -28.56 2.49 -2.20
C GLU A 156 -27.78 2.17 -3.49
N ASP A 157 -26.65 2.84 -3.75
CA ASP A 157 -25.75 2.57 -4.89
C ASP A 157 -24.69 1.49 -4.57
N SER A 158 -24.77 0.87 -3.39
CA SER A 158 -23.90 -0.25 -2.98
C SER A 158 -24.19 -1.58 -3.71
N GLU A 159 -25.19 -1.60 -4.60
CA GLU A 159 -25.55 -2.73 -5.46
C GLU A 159 -24.79 -2.77 -6.81
N LEU A 160 -23.71 -2.00 -6.98
CA LEU A 160 -22.89 -2.02 -8.21
C LEU A 160 -21.66 -2.94 -8.12
N LEU A 161 -21.81 -4.12 -7.51
CA LEU A 161 -21.21 -5.32 -8.08
C LEU A 161 -22.17 -5.76 -9.18
N ASN A 162 -21.98 -5.24 -10.40
CA ASN A 162 -22.86 -5.50 -11.54
C ASN A 162 -23.19 -6.99 -11.60
N ALA A 163 -24.47 -7.34 -11.47
CA ALA A 163 -24.91 -8.73 -11.48
C ALA A 163 -24.43 -9.49 -12.74
N ASP A 164 -24.20 -8.76 -13.83
CA ASP A 164 -23.64 -9.28 -15.07
C ASP A 164 -22.14 -9.61 -14.99
N GLU A 165 -21.35 -8.84 -14.24
CA GLU A 165 -19.92 -9.08 -14.04
C GLU A 165 -19.69 -10.19 -13.01
N LEU A 166 -20.52 -10.23 -11.97
CA LEU A 166 -20.60 -11.37 -11.06
C LEU A 166 -21.04 -12.64 -11.81
N LYS A 167 -22.06 -12.56 -12.66
CA LYS A 167 -22.53 -13.69 -13.47
C LYS A 167 -21.46 -14.15 -14.47
N HIS A 168 -20.77 -13.23 -15.12
CA HIS A 168 -19.65 -13.57 -16.01
C HIS A 168 -18.49 -14.20 -15.23
N SER A 169 -18.17 -13.71 -14.04
CA SER A 169 -17.16 -14.33 -13.16
C SER A 169 -17.58 -15.73 -12.69
N MET A 170 -18.87 -15.95 -12.45
CA MET A 170 -19.44 -17.25 -12.11
C MET A 170 -19.46 -18.20 -13.31
N GLU A 171 -19.74 -17.72 -14.52
CA GLU A 171 -19.68 -18.51 -15.76
C GLU A 171 -18.24 -18.89 -16.13
N VAL A 172 -17.28 -18.00 -15.93
CA VAL A 172 -15.85 -18.29 -16.08
C VAL A 172 -15.40 -19.29 -15.01
N ALA A 173 -15.81 -19.10 -13.75
CA ALA A 173 -15.52 -20.06 -12.69
C ALA A 173 -16.14 -21.44 -12.98
N ASP A 174 -17.38 -21.50 -13.46
CA ASP A 174 -18.07 -22.75 -13.82
C ASP A 174 -17.43 -23.43 -15.04
N SER A 175 -16.97 -22.66 -16.03
CA SER A 175 -16.22 -23.15 -17.19
C SER A 175 -14.83 -23.67 -16.80
N VAL A 176 -14.15 -23.01 -15.86
CA VAL A 176 -12.89 -23.47 -15.29
C VAL A 176 -13.11 -24.75 -14.48
N LEU A 177 -14.15 -24.81 -13.64
CA LEU A 177 -14.50 -26.00 -12.87
C LEU A 177 -14.86 -27.20 -13.75
N LYS A 178 -15.52 -26.97 -14.90
CA LYS A 178 -15.83 -28.01 -15.90
C LYS A 178 -14.59 -28.55 -16.62
N ASN A 179 -13.53 -27.76 -16.73
CA ASN A 179 -12.28 -28.12 -17.41
C ASN A 179 -11.17 -28.53 -16.44
N ILE A 180 -11.40 -28.45 -15.13
CA ILE A 180 -10.47 -28.96 -14.13
C ILE A 180 -10.71 -30.46 -13.96
N ASP A 181 -9.64 -31.23 -14.18
CA ASP A 181 -9.60 -32.66 -13.90
C ASP A 181 -9.99 -32.92 -12.43
N PRO A 182 -10.98 -33.79 -12.14
CA PRO A 182 -11.44 -34.06 -10.78
C PRO A 182 -10.32 -34.47 -9.80
N LYS A 183 -9.20 -35.01 -10.30
CA LYS A 183 -8.02 -35.28 -9.46
C LYS A 183 -7.36 -34.01 -8.91
N LYS A 184 -7.36 -32.91 -9.66
CA LYS A 184 -6.80 -31.63 -9.22
C LYS A 184 -7.70 -30.92 -8.22
N LEU A 185 -9.02 -31.12 -8.30
CA LEU A 185 -9.96 -30.63 -7.29
C LEU A 185 -9.77 -31.34 -5.95
N GLU A 186 -9.51 -32.65 -5.94
CA GLU A 186 -9.16 -33.39 -4.72
C GLU A 186 -7.87 -32.89 -4.07
N GLU A 187 -6.85 -32.54 -4.86
CA GLU A 187 -5.60 -31.96 -4.33
C GLU A 187 -5.81 -30.59 -3.69
N ILE A 188 -6.63 -29.73 -4.32
CA ILE A 188 -6.99 -28.41 -3.78
C ILE A 188 -7.83 -28.57 -2.50
N GLN A 189 -8.80 -29.48 -2.47
CA GLN A 189 -9.60 -29.76 -1.28
C GLN A 189 -8.75 -30.32 -0.13
N LYS A 190 -7.81 -31.24 -0.41
CA LYS A 190 -6.88 -31.74 0.60
C LYS A 190 -5.95 -30.65 1.15
N GLY A 191 -5.55 -29.70 0.33
CA GLY A 191 -4.80 -28.52 0.77
C GLY A 191 -5.61 -27.66 1.75
N LEU A 192 -6.89 -27.43 1.45
CA LEU A 192 -7.79 -26.63 2.28
C LEU A 192 -8.19 -27.32 3.60
N GLU A 193 -8.37 -28.64 3.61
CA GLU A 193 -8.69 -29.40 4.83
C GLU A 193 -7.52 -29.45 5.82
N ARG A 194 -6.28 -29.49 5.33
CA ARG A 194 -5.07 -29.38 6.17
C ARG A 194 -4.97 -28.00 6.84
N LEU A 195 -5.42 -26.94 6.17
CA LEU A 195 -5.46 -25.58 6.72
C LEU A 195 -6.54 -25.37 7.79
N LYS A 196 -7.53 -26.27 7.91
CA LYS A 196 -8.57 -26.19 8.95
C LYS A 196 -8.23 -26.97 10.21
N THR A 197 -7.22 -27.84 10.16
CA THR A 197 -6.87 -28.77 11.24
C THR A 197 -5.59 -28.38 11.99
N GLU A 198 -4.93 -27.28 11.60
CA GLU A 198 -3.84 -26.60 12.32
C GLU A 198 -4.27 -25.21 12.82
#